data_AF-A0AAD8T238-F1
#
_entry.id   AF-A0AAD8T238-F1
#
_cell.length_a   1.000
_cell.length_b   1.000
_cell.length_c   1.000
_cell.angle_alpha   90.00
_cell.angle_beta   90.00
_cell.angle_gamma   90.00
#
_symmetry.space_group_name_H-M   'P 1'
#
loop_
_entity.id
_entity.type
_entity.pdbx_description
1 polymer ?
#
loop_
_entity_poly.entity_id
_entity_poly.type
_entity_poly.pdbx_seq_one_letter_code
_entity_poly.pdbx_strand_id
1 'polypeptide(L)'
;MHQGVSWDRLRMPQRIISIVDRQEPRHVLLRVFGGAIGLWPAEVMFDDEWQKFLHNGWRRFARSHAIEAGHFVVFKYDGLGDFIVKVFDETMCRCHYHSDKND
;
A
#
# COMPACT_ATOMS: atom_id res chain seq x y z
N MET A 1 5.48 5.62 -22.45
CA MET A 1 5.80 5.59 -21.00
C MET A 1 4.54 5.18 -20.25
N HIS A 2 4.33 3.89 -20.02
CA HIS A 2 3.22 3.41 -19.19
C HIS A 2 3.83 2.83 -17.91
N GLN A 3 3.92 3.62 -16.84
CA GLN A 3 4.15 3.06 -15.51
C GLN A 3 2.82 2.44 -15.08
N GLY A 4 2.56 1.24 -15.61
CA GLY A 4 1.39 0.46 -15.27
C GLY A 4 1.43 0.12 -13.80
N VAL A 5 0.34 0.42 -13.09
CA VAL A 5 0.00 -0.27 -11.85
C VAL A 5 0.10 -1.77 -12.16
N SER A 6 1.13 -2.44 -11.64
CA SER A 6 1.13 -3.90 -11.64
C SER A 6 0.18 -4.32 -10.53
N TRP A 7 -0.85 -5.09 -10.87
CA TRP A 7 -1.74 -5.67 -9.87
C TRP A 7 -0.97 -6.53 -8.86
N ASP A 8 0.19 -7.05 -9.23
CA ASP A 8 1.00 -7.93 -8.40
C ASP A 8 1.90 -7.16 -7.43
N ARG A 9 2.31 -5.93 -7.78
CA ARG A 9 3.22 -5.13 -6.95
C ARG A 9 3.05 -3.63 -7.11
N LEU A 10 3.22 -2.88 -6.02
CA LEU A 10 3.23 -1.42 -6.03
C LEU A 10 4.62 -0.87 -5.76
N ARG A 11 5.11 0.01 -6.63
CA ARG A 11 6.36 0.73 -6.39
C ARG A 11 6.22 1.66 -5.19
N MET A 12 7.14 1.57 -4.25
CA MET A 12 7.14 2.40 -3.05
C MET A 12 7.49 3.86 -3.39
N PRO A 13 6.81 4.86 -2.79
CA PRO A 13 7.17 6.26 -2.94
C PRO A 13 8.61 6.51 -2.46
N GLN A 14 9.43 7.18 -3.27
CA GLN A 14 10.88 7.34 -2.99
C GLN A 14 11.19 8.02 -1.65
N ARG A 15 10.32 8.91 -1.15
CA ARG A 15 10.50 9.57 0.15
C ARG A 15 10.39 8.61 1.35
N ILE A 16 9.79 7.43 1.18
CA ILE A 16 9.66 6.40 2.22
C ILE A 16 10.80 5.38 2.13
N ILE A 17 11.46 5.27 0.98
CA ILE A 17 12.52 4.29 0.72
C ILE A 17 13.73 4.47 1.64
N SER A 18 14.01 5.69 2.12
CA SER A 18 15.10 5.96 3.07
C SER A 18 14.84 5.44 4.48
N ILE A 19 13.58 5.13 4.83
CA ILE A 19 13.18 4.72 6.18
C ILE A 19 13.25 3.20 6.36
N VAL A 20 13.02 2.45 5.28
CA VAL A 20 13.15 0.99 5.29
C VAL A 20 14.62 0.67 5.08
N ASP A 21 15.27 -0.04 6.02
CA ASP A 21 16.70 -0.33 5.92
C ASP A 21 17.05 -1.14 4.65
N ARG A 22 18.30 -1.06 4.21
CA ARG A 22 18.70 -1.34 2.83
C ARG A 22 18.92 -2.81 2.44
N GLN A 23 18.79 -3.78 3.35
CA GLN A 23 19.40 -5.09 3.10
C GLN A 23 18.51 -6.33 3.25
N GLU A 24 17.24 -6.22 3.67
CA GLU A 24 16.39 -7.41 3.82
C GLU A 24 14.94 -7.17 3.40
N PRO A 25 14.27 -8.18 2.81
CA PRO A 25 12.83 -8.19 2.69
C PRO A 25 12.19 -7.93 4.04
N ARG A 26 11.24 -6.99 4.11
CA ARG A 26 10.59 -6.62 5.37
C ARG A 26 9.10 -6.93 5.31
N HIS A 27 8.62 -7.72 6.25
CA HIS A 27 7.18 -7.87 6.48
C HIS A 27 6.63 -6.58 7.10
N VAL A 28 5.53 -6.09 6.54
CA VAL A 28 4.87 -4.85 6.97
C VAL A 28 3.37 -5.07 7.03
N LEU A 29 2.69 -4.31 7.88
CA LEU A 29 1.23 -4.29 7.94
C LEU A 29 0.69 -3.03 7.27
N LEU A 30 -0.30 -3.20 6.39
CA LEU A 30 -1.07 -2.11 5.82
C LEU A 30 -2.38 -1.94 6.60
N ARG A 31 -2.65 -0.71 7.03
CA ARG A 31 -3.84 -0.32 7.79
C ARG A 31 -4.57 0.80 7.09
N VAL A 32 -5.87 0.64 6.84
CA VAL A 32 -6.66 1.73 6.27
C VAL A 32 -6.95 2.80 7.32
N PHE A 33 -6.71 4.06 6.98
CA PHE A 33 -7.03 5.18 7.87
C PHE A 33 -8.54 5.30 8.09
N GLY A 34 -8.99 5.13 9.34
CA GLY A 34 -10.39 5.28 9.73
C GLY A 34 -11.31 4.14 9.28
N GLY A 35 -10.76 3.03 8.78
CA GLY A 35 -11.51 1.81 8.49
C GLY A 35 -11.56 0.85 9.70
N ALA A 36 -12.37 -0.21 9.58
CA ALA A 36 -12.33 -1.34 10.51
C ALA A 36 -10.91 -1.92 10.63
N ILE A 37 -10.62 -2.65 11.72
CA ILE A 37 -9.30 -3.18 12.10
C ILE A 37 -8.90 -4.34 11.15
N GLY A 38 -8.81 -4.08 9.84
CA GLY A 38 -8.20 -4.98 8.88
C GLY A 38 -6.70 -4.72 8.86
N LEU A 39 -5.91 -5.64 9.41
CA LEU A 39 -4.46 -5.67 9.22
C LEU A 39 -4.15 -6.49 7.97
N TRP A 40 -3.46 -5.89 7.02
CA TRP A 40 -3.11 -6.53 5.75
C TRP A 40 -1.61 -6.75 5.66
N PRO A 41 -1.13 -7.99 5.87
CA PRO A 41 0.29 -8.31 5.69
C PRO A 41 0.71 -8.09 4.24
N ALA A 42 1.88 -7.48 4.07
CA ALA A 42 2.57 -7.33 2.80
C ALA A 42 4.08 -7.42 3.02
N GLU A 43 4.83 -7.54 1.93
CA GLU A 43 6.29 -7.59 1.96
C GLU A 43 6.87 -6.43 1.17
N VAL A 44 7.89 -5.78 1.72
CA VAL A 44 8.74 -4.86 0.96
C VAL A 44 9.88 -5.65 0.37
N MET A 45 9.91 -5.78 -0.95
CA MET A 45 10.99 -6.40 -1.73
C MET A 45 11.72 -5.36 -2.56
N PHE A 46 12.93 -5.68 -3.02
CA PHE A 46 13.67 -4.87 -4.00
C PHE A 46 13.91 -5.67 -5.28
N ASP A 47 13.96 -4.98 -6.42
CA ASP A 47 14.38 -5.57 -7.69
C ASP A 47 15.88 -5.39 -7.93
N ASP A 48 16.35 -5.85 -9.08
CA ASP A 48 17.76 -5.77 -9.50
C ASP A 48 18.26 -4.31 -9.66
N GLU A 49 17.33 -3.35 -9.80
CA GLU A 49 17.60 -1.91 -9.86
C GLU A 49 17.50 -1.21 -8.50
N TRP A 50 17.44 -1.99 -7.41
CA TRP A 50 17.29 -1.51 -6.02
C TRP A 50 16.01 -0.68 -5.79
N GLN A 51 15.00 -0.84 -6.64
CA GLN A 51 13.70 -0.21 -6.46
C GLN A 51 12.85 -1.03 -5.50
N LYS A 52 12.25 -0.38 -4.52
CA LYS A 52 11.41 -1.04 -3.51
C LYS A 52 9.97 -1.16 -3.98
N PHE A 53 9.37 -2.33 -3.72
CA PHE A 53 7.99 -2.63 -4.04
C PHE A 53 7.27 -3.28 -2.87
N LEU A 54 5.99 -2.98 -2.71
CA LEU A 54 5.07 -3.82 -1.95
C LEU A 54 4.69 -5.02 -2.81
N HIS A 55 4.97 -6.21 -2.29
CA HIS A 55 4.73 -7.51 -2.88
C HIS A 55 3.95 -8.40 -1.89
N ASN A 56 3.61 -9.64 -2.27
CA ASN A 56 3.06 -10.70 -1.40
C ASN A 56 2.00 -10.21 -0.40
N GLY A 57 0.98 -9.50 -0.90
CA GLY A 57 -0.07 -8.92 -0.06
C GLY A 57 -0.74 -7.71 -0.70
N TRP A 58 0.03 -6.94 -1.47
CA TRP A 58 -0.45 -5.76 -2.20
C TRP A 58 -1.67 -6.07 -3.09
N ARG A 59 -1.58 -7.11 -3.93
CA ARG A 59 -2.68 -7.49 -4.85
C ARG A 59 -4.00 -7.74 -4.11
N ARG A 60 -3.93 -8.45 -2.99
CA ARG A 60 -5.12 -8.78 -2.19
C ARG A 60 -5.68 -7.53 -1.52
N PHE A 61 -4.80 -6.68 -1.00
CA PHE A 61 -5.16 -5.38 -0.44
C PHE A 61 -5.86 -4.49 -1.48
N ALA A 62 -5.27 -4.34 -2.67
CA ALA A 62 -5.83 -3.51 -3.74
C ALA A 62 -7.22 -3.99 -4.17
N ARG A 63 -7.41 -5.30 -4.35
CA ARG A 63 -8.72 -5.88 -4.69
C ARG A 63 -9.76 -5.67 -3.59
N SER A 64 -9.40 -5.89 -2.33
CA SER A 64 -10.34 -5.74 -1.21
C SER A 64 -10.80 -4.30 -0.99
N HIS A 65 -10.07 -3.33 -1.51
CA HIS A 65 -10.35 -1.90 -1.36
C HIS A 65 -10.71 -1.22 -2.68
N ALA A 66 -11.04 -2.00 -3.72
CA ALA A 66 -11.39 -1.51 -5.05
C ALA A 66 -10.40 -0.42 -5.55
N ILE A 67 -9.11 -0.65 -5.35
CA ILE A 67 -8.07 0.26 -5.84
C ILE A 67 -7.89 0.00 -7.31
N GLU A 68 -8.10 1.03 -8.13
CA GLU A 68 -8.00 0.95 -9.58
C GLU A 68 -6.83 1.79 -10.11
N ALA A 69 -6.50 1.62 -11.39
CA ALA A 69 -5.58 2.51 -12.05
C ALA A 69 -6.15 3.93 -12.05
N GLY A 70 -5.34 4.93 -11.72
CA GLY A 70 -5.79 6.32 -11.57
C GLY A 70 -6.04 6.73 -10.11
N HIS A 71 -6.28 5.78 -9.21
CA HIS A 71 -6.37 6.06 -7.77
C HIS A 71 -5.01 6.46 -7.18
N PHE A 72 -5.04 7.36 -6.20
CA PHE A 72 -3.87 7.79 -5.45
C PHE A 72 -3.81 7.07 -4.11
N VAL A 73 -2.67 6.43 -3.83
CA VAL A 73 -2.44 5.69 -2.58
C VAL A 73 -1.36 6.42 -1.77
N VAL A 74 -1.74 6.91 -0.60
CA VAL A 74 -0.85 7.66 0.30
C VAL A 74 -0.48 6.79 1.50
N PHE A 75 0.82 6.59 1.69
CA PHE A 75 1.39 5.86 2.81
C PHE A 75 1.88 6.83 3.88
N LYS A 76 1.44 6.59 5.12
CA LYS A 76 2.01 7.19 6.32
C LYS A 76 2.74 6.09 7.09
N TYR A 77 4.05 6.24 7.21
CA TYR A 77 4.87 5.39 8.09
C TYR A 77 4.58 5.72 9.55
N ASP A 78 4.38 4.71 10.39
CA ASP A 78 4.05 4.91 11.80
C ASP A 78 5.25 4.93 12.75
N GLY A 79 6.46 4.65 12.24
CA GLY A 79 7.68 4.57 13.05
C GLY A 79 8.16 3.15 13.32
N LEU A 80 7.25 2.18 13.35
CA LEU A 80 7.52 0.81 13.81
C LEU A 80 7.69 -0.21 12.68
N GLY A 81 7.42 0.18 11.44
CA GLY A 81 7.49 -0.71 10.29
C GLY A 81 6.21 -0.82 9.50
N ASP A 82 5.11 -0.30 10.05
CA ASP A 82 3.80 -0.44 9.46
C ASP A 82 3.38 0.84 8.74
N PHE A 83 2.39 0.68 7.86
CA PHE A 83 1.86 1.76 7.05
C PHE A 83 0.38 1.97 7.29
N ILE A 84 0.04 3.22 7.57
CA ILE A 84 -1.33 3.70 7.47
C ILE A 84 -1.55 4.16 6.03
N VAL A 85 -2.51 3.55 5.35
CA VAL A 85 -2.84 3.78 3.95
C VAL A 85 -4.11 4.63 3.84
N LYS A 86 -4.06 5.65 2.99
CA LYS A 86 -5.22 6.41 2.51
C LYS A 86 -5.33 6.21 1.01
N VAL A 87 -6.54 5.98 0.51
CA VAL A 87 -6.80 5.87 -0.93
C VAL A 87 -7.71 7.02 -1.33
N PHE A 88 -7.37 7.63 -2.44
CA PHE A 88 -8.14 8.69 -3.06
C PHE A 88 -8.45 8.27 -4.49
N ASP A 89 -9.66 8.58 -4.94
CA ASP A 89 -10.03 8.39 -6.33
C ASP A 89 -9.30 9.38 -7.25
N GLU A 90 -9.58 9.29 -8.55
CA GLU A 90 -8.98 10.16 -9.56
C GLU A 90 -9.25 11.66 -9.31
N THR A 91 -10.27 12.00 -8.53
CA THR A 91 -10.65 13.38 -8.18
C THR A 91 -9.98 13.88 -6.90
N MET A 92 -9.07 13.10 -6.30
CA MET A 92 -8.49 13.36 -4.97
C MET A 92 -9.51 13.34 -3.83
N CYS A 93 -10.71 12.81 -4.07
CA CYS A 93 -11.67 12.54 -3.00
C CYS A 93 -11.28 11.23 -2.31
N ARG A 94 -11.31 11.22 -0.98
CA ARG A 94 -10.94 10.02 -0.22
C ARG A 94 -12.00 8.94 -0.41
N CYS A 95 -11.59 7.73 -0.82
CA CYS A 95 -12.49 6.60 -0.91
C CYS A 95 -13.01 6.24 0.49
N HIS A 96 -14.32 6.27 0.67
CA HIS A 96 -14.98 5.81 1.89
C HIS A 96 -15.27 4.32 1.77
N TYR A 97 -14.61 3.52 2.62
CA TYR A 97 -14.92 2.11 2.72
C TYR A 97 -16.16 1.94 3.58
N HIS A 98 -17.22 1.37 3.01
CA HIS A 98 -18.27 0.80 3.85
C HIS A 98 -17.65 -0.37 4.61
N SER A 99 -17.48 -0.20 5.91
CA SER A 99 -17.37 -1.38 6.77
C SER A 99 -18.77 -1.98 6.77
N ASP A 100 -18.95 -3.10 6.09
CA ASP A 100 -20.12 -3.95 6.35
C ASP A 100 -20.07 -4.31 7.83
N LYS A 101 -20.88 -3.61 8.62
CA LYS A 101 -21.28 -4.08 9.93
C LYS A 101 -22.22 -5.24 9.63
N ASN A 102 -21.71 -6.46 9.72
CA ASN A 102 -22.61 -7.55 10.02
C ASN A 102 -23.01 -7.37 11.49
N ASP A 103 -24.26 -6.96 11.67
CA ASP A 103 -25.02 -7.05 12.91
C ASP A 103 -25.08 -8.50 13.43
#